data_AF-A0A3M2MA92-F1
#
_entry.id   AF-A0A3M2MA92-F1
#
_cell.length_a   1.000
_cell.length_b   1.000
_cell.length_c   1.000
_cell.angle_alpha   90.00
_cell.angle_beta   90.00
_cell.angle_gamma   90.00
#
_symmetry.space_group_name_H-M   'P 1'
#
loop_
_entity.id
_entity.type
_entity.pdbx_description
1 polymer ?
#
loop_
_entity_poly.entity_id
_entity_poly.type
_entity_poly.pdbx_seq_one_letter_code
_entity_poly.pdbx_strand_id
1 'polypeptide(L)'
;MDEPYLTEVGWANGVLRLRGRLPGVRVAAPDLVVLVRERDGDRVLPVAVVPAHDEDGTAFDAGLDPATALSGGALSHGVWDLDLAVESPDGARVVPLRPGAATTLDGVPQRRFLPGSTPVTVYFDLLGQLALDVGGEPRSAGDCQADTLTWNDRDEELMISGHLVLAGTGAPISAWMSLRDPRTGREYDAFVRIGTVDGLFTYTAAVPLTRSFIDDPLPRGRWDVHLVMGVSGIHREFRVLAPAEPFQHQVRRRFVPTRVSTTLAPDPLVITVGR
;
A
#
# COMPACT_ATOMS: atom_id res chain seq x y z
N MET A 1 30.90 -8.99 -2.26
CA MET A 1 30.64 -8.62 -0.86
C MET A 1 29.17 -8.89 -0.66
N ASP A 2 28.81 -9.66 0.35
CA ASP A 2 27.41 -9.99 0.57
C ASP A 2 26.64 -8.74 1.04
N GLU A 3 25.39 -8.64 0.61
CA GLU A 3 24.54 -7.51 0.95
C GLU A 3 24.11 -7.59 2.42
N PRO A 4 23.92 -6.44 3.11
CA PRO A 4 23.38 -6.45 4.45
C PRO A 4 21.93 -6.95 4.45
N TYR A 5 21.57 -7.62 5.54
CA TYR A 5 20.23 -8.18 5.70
C TYR A 5 19.76 -8.06 7.15
N LEU A 6 18.44 -8.01 7.32
CA LEU A 6 17.79 -8.03 8.61
C LEU A 6 17.64 -9.47 9.11
N THR A 7 17.86 -9.66 10.41
CA THR A 7 17.60 -10.90 11.13
C THR A 7 16.34 -10.79 12.00
N GLU A 8 15.96 -9.57 12.38
CA GLU A 8 14.78 -9.31 13.22
C GLU A 8 14.22 -7.92 12.91
N VAL A 9 12.89 -7.85 12.82
CA VAL A 9 12.13 -6.58 12.82
C VAL A 9 10.95 -6.73 13.77
N GLY A 10 10.86 -5.84 14.75
CA GLY A 10 9.97 -6.02 15.89
C GLY A 10 9.59 -4.72 16.59
N TRP A 11 8.37 -4.61 17.10
CA TRP A 11 8.05 -3.56 18.10
C TRP A 11 8.45 -3.99 19.50
N ALA A 12 9.20 -3.14 20.20
CA ALA A 12 9.48 -3.28 21.63
C ALA A 12 9.27 -1.93 22.34
N ASN A 13 8.35 -1.88 23.31
CA ASN A 13 8.14 -0.73 24.21
C ASN A 13 7.87 0.64 23.53
N GLY A 14 7.41 0.71 22.28
CA GLY A 14 7.32 2.00 21.56
C GLY A 14 8.16 2.03 20.31
N VAL A 15 9.25 1.28 20.34
CA VAL A 15 10.38 1.43 19.44
C VAL A 15 10.34 0.29 18.43
N LEU A 16 10.46 0.63 17.15
CA LEU A 16 10.77 -0.32 16.10
C LEU A 16 12.24 -0.73 16.24
N ARG A 17 12.45 -2.01 16.56
CA ARG A 17 13.76 -2.63 16.66
C ARG A 17 14.12 -3.27 15.33
N LEU A 18 15.31 -2.94 14.85
CA LEU A 18 15.89 -3.48 13.62
C LEU A 18 17.20 -4.14 14.01
N ARG A 19 17.30 -5.45 13.79
CA ARG A 19 18.57 -6.16 13.92
C ARG A 19 18.94 -6.79 12.60
N GLY A 20 20.23 -6.77 12.30
CA GLY A 20 20.73 -7.35 11.06
C GLY A 20 22.23 -7.56 11.08
N ARG A 21 22.77 -7.87 9.90
CA ARG A 21 24.18 -8.20 9.72
C ARG A 21 24.75 -7.56 8.46
N LEU A 22 26.02 -7.19 8.52
CA LEU A 22 26.89 -6.81 7.40
C LEU A 22 27.98 -7.87 7.30
N PRO A 23 27.87 -8.84 6.39
CA PRO A 23 28.84 -9.92 6.30
C PRO A 23 30.21 -9.43 5.81
N GLY A 24 31.28 -9.94 6.42
CA GLY A 24 32.66 -9.70 5.98
C GLY A 24 33.19 -8.28 6.17
N VAL A 25 32.43 -7.39 6.82
CA VAL A 25 32.82 -5.99 7.05
C VAL A 25 32.75 -5.67 8.54
N ARG A 26 33.81 -5.05 9.08
CA ARG A 26 33.84 -4.48 10.43
C ARG A 26 33.67 -2.97 10.35
N VAL A 27 32.57 -2.46 10.88
CA VAL A 27 32.20 -1.03 10.81
C VAL A 27 32.03 -0.46 12.21
N ALA A 28 32.73 0.62 12.55
CA ALA A 28 32.60 1.25 13.85
C ALA A 28 31.24 1.97 13.99
N ALA A 29 30.81 2.22 15.23
CA ALA A 29 29.52 2.84 15.52
C ALA A 29 29.24 4.19 14.82
N PRO A 30 30.18 5.15 14.72
CA PRO A 30 29.90 6.41 14.01
C PRO A 30 29.72 6.23 12.51
N ASP A 31 30.25 5.14 11.95
CA ASP A 31 30.30 4.87 10.51
C ASP A 31 29.12 3.98 10.06
N LEU A 32 28.20 3.65 10.99
CA LEU A 32 27.05 2.79 10.73
C LEU A 32 25.78 3.46 11.26
N VAL A 33 24.88 3.85 10.36
CA VAL A 33 23.60 4.48 10.73
C VAL A 33 22.46 3.93 9.89
N VAL A 34 21.27 3.83 10.50
CA VAL A 34 20.04 3.59 9.74
C VAL A 34 19.50 4.95 9.32
N LEU A 35 19.33 5.17 8.02
CA LEU A 35 18.71 6.37 7.48
C LEU A 35 17.21 6.11 7.31
N VAL A 36 16.40 6.96 7.94
CA VAL A 36 14.94 6.97 7.77
C VAL A 36 14.59 8.14 6.86
N ARG A 37 14.21 7.85 5.62
CA ARG A 37 14.06 8.83 4.54
C ARG A 37 12.62 8.97 4.13
N GLU A 38 12.11 10.19 4.04
CA GLU A 38 10.78 10.43 3.49
C GLU A 38 10.80 10.10 1.99
N ARG A 39 9.91 9.20 1.55
CA ARG A 39 9.93 8.69 0.17
C ARG A 39 9.61 9.76 -0.88
N ASP A 40 8.63 10.61 -0.56
CA ASP A 40 8.12 11.68 -1.44
C ASP A 40 8.63 13.08 -1.04
N GLY A 41 9.68 13.15 -0.22
CA GLY A 41 10.20 14.39 0.35
C GLY A 41 11.72 14.37 0.52
N ASP A 42 12.24 15.43 1.10
CA ASP A 42 13.69 15.63 1.26
C ASP A 42 14.18 15.29 2.69
N ARG A 43 13.28 14.85 3.59
CA ARG A 43 13.63 14.62 4.99
C ARG A 43 14.41 13.32 5.15
N VAL A 44 15.50 13.40 5.90
CA VAL A 44 16.34 12.25 6.27
C VAL A 44 16.67 12.32 7.75
N LEU A 45 16.41 11.24 8.48
CA LEU A 45 16.64 11.14 9.92
C LEU A 45 17.64 10.01 10.21
N PRO A 46 18.81 10.30 10.80
CA PRO A 46 19.81 9.28 11.11
C PRO A 46 19.52 8.62 12.46
N VAL A 47 19.22 7.33 12.44
CA VAL A 47 19.06 6.48 13.63
C VAL A 47 20.40 5.85 13.98
N ALA A 48 20.87 6.10 15.20
CA ALA A 48 22.09 5.51 15.72
C ALA A 48 21.98 3.99 15.80
N VAL A 49 23.09 3.33 15.49
CA VAL A 49 23.20 1.87 15.47
C VAL A 49 24.23 1.44 16.51
N VAL A 50 23.96 0.32 17.18
CA VAL A 50 24.93 -0.34 18.05
C VAL A 50 25.55 -1.53 17.30
N PRO A 51 26.79 -1.43 16.81
CA PRO A 51 27.47 -2.54 16.17
C PRO A 51 28.03 -3.53 17.20
N ALA A 52 28.03 -4.81 16.83
CA ALA A 52 28.75 -5.87 17.51
C ALA A 52 29.53 -6.69 16.47
N HIS A 53 30.79 -7.00 16.76
CA HIS A 53 31.67 -7.69 15.80
C HIS A 53 31.87 -9.15 16.19
N ASP A 54 31.85 -10.01 15.18
CA ASP A 54 32.18 -11.42 15.29
C ASP A 54 33.09 -11.87 14.12
N GLU A 55 33.20 -13.18 13.91
CA GLU A 55 34.01 -13.78 12.84
C GLU A 55 33.37 -13.59 11.46
N ASP A 56 32.05 -13.41 11.40
CA ASP A 56 31.26 -13.30 10.17
C ASP A 56 31.04 -11.85 9.71
N GLY A 57 31.35 -10.86 10.56
CA GLY A 57 31.29 -9.43 10.20
C GLY A 57 30.77 -8.53 11.32
N THR A 58 29.85 -7.62 10.98
CA THR A 58 29.20 -6.71 11.93
C THR A 58 27.72 -7.05 12.07
N ALA A 59 27.30 -7.50 13.25
CA ALA A 59 25.91 -7.47 13.66
C ALA A 59 25.53 -6.05 14.10
N PHE A 60 24.27 -5.68 13.92
CA PHE A 60 23.80 -4.35 14.31
C PHE A 60 22.43 -4.38 14.97
N ASP A 61 22.19 -3.43 15.87
CA ASP A 61 20.91 -3.19 16.51
C ASP A 61 20.57 -1.69 16.48
N ALA A 62 19.40 -1.35 15.94
CA ALA A 62 18.89 0.01 15.83
C ALA A 62 17.47 0.11 16.42
N GLY A 63 17.17 1.25 17.03
CA GLY A 63 15.86 1.55 17.59
C GLY A 63 15.29 2.86 17.05
N LEU A 64 14.15 2.78 16.38
CA LEU A 64 13.39 3.95 15.90
C LEU A 64 12.10 4.08 16.71
N ASP A 65 11.94 5.19 17.44
CA ASP A 65 10.65 5.56 18.04
C ASP A 65 9.92 6.55 17.11
N PRO A 66 8.84 6.14 16.43
CA PRO A 66 8.11 7.05 15.54
C PRO A 66 7.39 8.18 16.28
N ALA A 67 7.19 8.09 17.61
CA ALA A 67 6.53 9.15 18.39
C ALA A 67 7.48 10.28 18.79
N THR A 68 8.79 10.01 18.82
CA THR A 68 9.81 10.97 19.28
C THR A 68 10.97 11.14 18.29
N ALA A 69 10.82 10.58 17.08
CA ALA A 69 11.86 10.47 16.07
C ALA A 69 12.74 11.72 15.99
N LEU A 70 13.98 11.56 16.49
CA LEU A 70 15.25 12.31 16.43
C LEU A 70 15.26 13.87 16.40
N SER A 71 14.21 14.54 15.93
CA SER A 71 13.98 15.98 15.97
C SER A 71 12.95 16.40 17.03
N GLY A 72 12.56 15.51 17.95
CA GLY A 72 11.72 15.82 19.11
C GLY A 72 10.21 15.82 18.85
N GLY A 73 9.77 15.27 17.72
CA GLY A 73 8.35 15.12 17.37
C GLY A 73 8.06 13.79 16.69
N ALA A 74 6.78 13.45 16.57
CA ALA A 74 6.37 12.26 15.86
C ALA A 74 6.70 12.36 14.36
N LEU A 75 7.00 11.23 13.73
CA LEU A 75 7.11 11.15 12.27
C LEU A 75 5.82 11.67 11.64
N SER A 76 5.97 12.51 10.61
CA SER A 76 4.81 12.96 9.84
C SER A 76 4.19 11.80 9.06
N HIS A 77 2.92 11.98 8.74
CA HIS A 77 2.19 11.09 7.85
C HIS A 77 2.94 10.96 6.52
N GLY A 78 3.01 9.75 5.97
CA GLY A 78 3.84 9.46 4.81
C GLY A 78 4.51 8.09 4.86
N VAL A 79 5.20 7.76 3.77
CA VAL A 79 6.05 6.57 3.68
C VAL A 79 7.49 6.98 3.94
N TRP A 80 8.16 6.20 4.78
CA TRP A 80 9.55 6.37 5.13
C TRP A 80 10.34 5.12 4.74
N ASP A 81 11.38 5.29 3.95
CA ASP A 81 12.31 4.24 3.54
C ASP A 81 13.41 4.08 4.59
N LEU A 82 13.77 2.84 4.90
CA LEU A 82 14.80 2.52 5.88
C LEU A 82 16.00 1.88 5.18
N ASP A 83 17.04 2.68 5.04
CA ASP A 83 18.31 2.28 4.45
C ASP A 83 19.40 2.16 5.51
N LEU A 84 20.44 1.39 5.22
CA LEU A 84 21.66 1.36 6.02
C LEU A 84 22.74 2.19 5.32
N ALA A 85 23.23 3.23 5.98
CA ALA A 85 24.42 3.95 5.56
C ALA A 85 25.65 3.38 6.26
N VAL A 86 26.69 3.13 5.46
CA VAL A 86 27.97 2.60 5.90
C VAL A 86 29.06 3.51 5.37
N GLU A 87 29.80 4.15 6.27
CA GLU A 87 31.05 4.81 5.94
C GLU A 87 32.20 3.81 6.03
N SER A 88 33.10 3.87 5.05
CA SER A 88 34.27 2.99 4.98
C SER A 88 35.43 3.72 4.33
N PRO A 89 36.68 3.26 4.48
CA PRO A 89 37.83 3.83 3.79
C PRO A 89 37.68 3.88 2.26
N ASP A 90 36.90 2.96 1.68
CA ASP A 90 36.65 2.86 0.24
C ASP A 90 35.51 3.78 -0.23
N GLY A 91 34.86 4.50 0.70
CA GLY A 91 33.79 5.44 0.44
C GLY A 91 32.53 5.18 1.28
N ALA A 92 31.62 6.17 1.26
CA ALA A 92 30.30 6.04 1.85
C ALA A 92 29.36 5.30 0.89
N ARG A 93 28.55 4.39 1.43
CA ARG A 93 27.51 3.69 0.70
C ARG A 93 26.19 3.71 1.47
N VAL A 94 25.09 3.82 0.74
CA VAL A 94 23.74 3.64 1.27
C VAL A 94 23.16 2.42 0.58
N VAL A 95 22.67 1.46 1.37
CA VAL A 95 22.19 0.18 0.88
C VAL A 95 20.84 -0.15 1.53
N PRO A 96 19.88 -0.70 0.75
CA PRO A 96 18.56 -1.02 1.28
C PRO A 96 18.65 -2.15 2.31
N LEU A 97 17.85 -2.05 3.37
CA LEU A 97 17.70 -3.12 4.34
C LEU A 97 16.75 -4.19 3.79
N ARG A 98 17.30 -5.36 3.44
CA ARG A 98 16.56 -6.49 2.88
C ARG A 98 16.21 -7.55 3.93
N PRO A 99 15.15 -8.34 3.73
CA PRO A 99 14.85 -9.47 4.62
C PRO A 99 15.95 -10.52 4.55
N GLY A 100 16.48 -10.93 5.70
CA GLY A 100 17.23 -12.18 5.81
C GLY A 100 16.29 -13.35 6.11
N ALA A 101 16.80 -14.59 5.98
CA ALA A 101 16.03 -15.83 6.10
C ALA A 101 15.25 -16.01 7.42
N ALA A 102 15.62 -15.30 8.49
CA ALA A 102 14.96 -15.36 9.79
C ALA A 102 13.87 -14.28 10.00
N THR A 103 13.66 -13.39 9.03
CA THR A 103 12.73 -12.25 9.20
C THR A 103 11.29 -12.69 8.95
N THR A 104 10.39 -12.40 9.90
CA THR A 104 9.00 -12.89 9.90
C THR A 104 7.95 -11.87 9.44
N LEU A 105 8.37 -10.73 8.88
CA LEU A 105 7.45 -9.69 8.38
C LEU A 105 6.56 -10.18 7.22
N ASP A 106 6.93 -11.27 6.56
CA ASP A 106 6.29 -11.81 5.35
C ASP A 106 4.97 -12.58 5.62
N GLY A 107 4.07 -12.00 6.42
CA GLY A 107 2.73 -12.57 6.59
C GLY A 107 1.81 -11.86 7.56
N VAL A 108 2.35 -11.07 8.50
CA VAL A 108 1.55 -10.23 9.41
C VAL A 108 2.21 -8.86 9.54
N PRO A 109 1.58 -7.79 9.04
CA PRO A 109 2.09 -6.45 9.27
C PRO A 109 2.19 -6.15 10.75
N GLN A 110 3.36 -5.64 11.14
CA GLN A 110 3.54 -5.17 12.48
C GLN A 110 3.03 -3.73 12.58
N ARG A 111 1.76 -3.60 12.95
CA ARG A 111 1.12 -2.30 13.17
C ARG A 111 1.25 -1.86 14.63
N ARG A 112 1.50 -0.57 14.81
CA ARG A 112 1.37 0.14 16.08
C ARG A 112 0.50 1.38 15.87
N PHE A 113 -0.08 1.91 16.94
CA PHE A 113 -0.75 3.20 16.92
C PHE A 113 0.04 4.21 17.75
N LEU A 114 0.28 5.38 17.19
CA LEU A 114 0.82 6.54 17.91
C LEU A 114 -0.28 7.23 18.73
N PRO A 115 0.08 8.12 19.65
CA PRO A 115 -0.88 9.04 20.25
C PRO A 115 -1.73 9.74 19.17
N GLY A 116 -3.05 9.81 19.36
CA GLY A 116 -3.97 10.33 18.34
C GLY A 116 -4.52 9.27 17.37
N SER A 117 -4.18 7.98 17.58
CA SER A 117 -4.65 6.85 16.75
C SER A 117 -4.09 6.82 15.32
N THR A 118 -2.98 7.52 15.07
CA THR A 118 -2.25 7.42 13.80
C THR A 118 -1.61 6.03 13.70
N PRO A 119 -1.97 5.21 12.70
CA PRO A 119 -1.35 3.90 12.51
C PRO A 119 0.07 4.06 11.99
N VAL A 120 0.95 3.17 12.42
CA VAL A 120 2.32 3.02 11.92
C VAL A 120 2.53 1.56 11.57
N THR A 121 2.84 1.29 10.31
CA THR A 121 2.97 -0.06 9.77
C THR A 121 4.35 -0.24 9.16
N VAL A 122 5.11 -1.22 9.63
CA VAL A 122 6.40 -1.61 9.03
C VAL A 122 6.21 -2.82 8.11
N TYR A 123 6.87 -2.80 6.96
CA TYR A 123 6.75 -3.84 5.93
C TYR A 123 7.93 -3.83 4.96
N PHE A 124 8.07 -4.90 4.18
CA PHE A 124 8.89 -4.89 2.96
C PHE A 124 8.02 -4.56 1.76
N ASP A 125 8.43 -3.58 0.97
CA ASP A 125 7.70 -3.21 -0.24
C ASP A 125 7.91 -4.22 -1.39
N LEU A 126 7.32 -3.93 -2.56
CA LEU A 126 7.39 -4.81 -3.72
C LEU A 126 8.82 -5.01 -4.27
N LEU A 127 9.77 -4.15 -3.88
CA LEU A 127 11.19 -4.26 -4.22
C LEU A 127 11.99 -4.97 -3.11
N GLY A 128 11.32 -5.45 -2.05
CA GLY A 128 11.94 -6.06 -0.89
C GLY A 128 12.65 -5.08 0.02
N GLN A 129 12.34 -3.78 -0.07
CA GLN A 129 12.95 -2.73 0.76
C GLN A 129 12.12 -2.47 2.01
N LEU A 130 12.78 -2.31 3.16
CA LEU A 130 12.08 -2.00 4.40
C LEU A 130 11.50 -0.58 4.38
N ALA A 131 10.19 -0.47 4.62
CA ALA A 131 9.47 0.78 4.66
C ALA A 131 8.57 0.87 5.91
N LEU A 132 8.28 2.11 6.29
CA LEU A 132 7.37 2.47 7.38
C LEU A 132 6.29 3.40 6.84
N ASP A 133 5.02 3.01 6.93
CA ASP A 133 3.86 3.85 6.59
C ASP A 133 3.28 4.43 7.87
N VAL A 134 3.23 5.76 7.94
CA VAL A 134 2.62 6.54 9.02
C VAL A 134 1.35 7.19 8.49
N GLY A 135 0.21 6.90 9.10
CA GLY A 135 -1.10 7.45 8.68
C GLY A 135 -1.97 6.43 7.94
N GLY A 136 -1.38 5.57 7.11
CA GLY A 136 -2.10 4.50 6.40
C GLY A 136 -3.04 5.01 5.30
N GLU A 137 -2.81 6.23 4.79
CA GLU A 137 -3.57 6.75 3.65
C GLU A 137 -3.34 5.89 2.41
N PRO A 138 -4.38 5.63 1.59
CA PRO A 138 -4.20 4.98 0.29
C PRO A 138 -3.16 5.72 -0.56
N ARG A 139 -2.21 4.98 -1.11
CA ARG A 139 -1.14 5.52 -1.97
C ARG A 139 -1.27 5.02 -3.39
N SER A 140 -1.07 5.91 -4.36
CA SER A 140 -1.09 5.52 -5.77
C SER A 140 -0.09 4.40 -6.05
N ALA A 141 -0.57 3.34 -6.68
CA ALA A 141 0.18 2.13 -7.01
C ALA A 141 0.17 1.87 -8.53
N GLY A 142 -0.17 2.89 -9.32
CA GLY A 142 -0.28 2.81 -10.76
C GLY A 142 -1.69 2.47 -11.24
N ASP A 143 -1.77 1.77 -12.37
CA ASP A 143 -3.00 1.46 -13.06
C ASP A 143 -3.28 -0.05 -13.03
N CYS A 144 -4.55 -0.44 -12.95
CA CYS A 144 -4.99 -1.81 -13.20
C CYS A 144 -6.10 -1.84 -14.23
N GLN A 145 -6.23 -2.92 -14.99
CA GLN A 145 -7.25 -3.04 -16.03
C GLN A 145 -8.48 -3.77 -15.49
N ALA A 146 -9.67 -3.22 -15.72
CA ALA A 146 -10.90 -4.00 -15.64
C ALA A 146 -10.99 -4.92 -16.86
N ASP A 147 -11.27 -6.20 -16.62
CA ASP A 147 -11.42 -7.20 -17.68
C ASP A 147 -12.82 -7.11 -18.29
N THR A 148 -13.83 -6.98 -17.44
CA THR A 148 -15.23 -7.04 -17.85
C THR A 148 -16.11 -6.11 -17.02
N LEU A 149 -17.13 -5.56 -17.67
CA LEU A 149 -18.23 -4.83 -17.05
C LEU A 149 -19.53 -5.56 -17.37
N THR A 150 -20.25 -6.03 -16.36
CA THR A 150 -21.49 -6.79 -16.56
C THR A 150 -22.62 -6.27 -15.68
N TRP A 151 -23.85 -6.45 -16.13
CA TRP A 151 -25.03 -6.09 -15.36
C TRP A 151 -25.54 -7.30 -14.59
N ASN A 152 -25.79 -7.12 -13.31
CA ASN A 152 -26.52 -8.09 -12.50
C ASN A 152 -27.99 -7.66 -12.43
N ASP A 153 -28.85 -8.29 -13.25
CA ASP A 153 -30.30 -8.02 -13.28
C ASP A 153 -31.01 -8.31 -11.95
N ARG A 154 -30.47 -9.21 -11.13
CA ARG A 154 -31.12 -9.64 -9.89
C ARG A 154 -31.05 -8.55 -8.82
N ASP A 155 -29.86 -7.96 -8.67
CA ASP A 155 -29.57 -6.99 -7.62
C ASP A 155 -29.50 -5.55 -8.18
N GLU A 156 -29.61 -5.41 -9.50
CA GLU A 156 -29.55 -4.16 -10.25
C GLU A 156 -28.23 -3.38 -10.03
N GLU A 157 -27.13 -4.13 -10.16
CA GLU A 157 -25.76 -3.67 -9.90
C GLU A 157 -24.89 -3.77 -11.16
N LEU A 158 -23.99 -2.80 -11.32
CA LEU A 158 -22.89 -2.91 -12.26
C LEU A 158 -21.75 -3.69 -11.59
N MET A 159 -21.43 -4.85 -12.16
CA MET A 159 -20.31 -5.67 -11.75
C MET A 159 -19.06 -5.23 -12.50
N ILE A 160 -17.99 -4.96 -11.75
CA ILE A 160 -16.70 -4.55 -12.29
C ILE A 160 -15.67 -5.60 -11.85
N SER A 161 -15.16 -6.37 -12.80
CA SER A 161 -14.22 -7.45 -12.54
C SER A 161 -12.91 -7.22 -13.27
N GLY A 162 -11.81 -7.66 -12.66
CA GLY A 162 -10.48 -7.59 -13.25
C GLY A 162 -9.48 -8.47 -12.52
N HIS A 163 -8.22 -8.41 -12.95
CA HIS A 163 -7.11 -9.08 -12.28
C HIS A 163 -5.93 -8.13 -12.04
N LEU A 164 -5.11 -8.46 -11.04
CA LEU A 164 -3.82 -7.83 -10.79
C LEU A 164 -2.75 -8.90 -10.62
N VAL A 165 -1.60 -8.64 -11.22
CA VAL A 165 -0.38 -9.40 -10.95
C VAL A 165 0.23 -8.82 -9.67
N LEU A 166 0.02 -9.52 -8.55
CA LEU A 166 0.68 -9.21 -7.29
C LEU A 166 1.77 -10.26 -7.05
N ALA A 167 2.99 -9.82 -6.77
CA ALA A 167 4.07 -10.73 -6.48
C ALA A 167 3.88 -11.40 -5.10
N GLY A 168 3.63 -12.71 -5.09
CA GLY A 168 3.98 -13.62 -3.98
C GLY A 168 3.48 -13.27 -2.58
N THR A 169 2.34 -12.60 -2.42
CA THR A 169 1.89 -12.19 -1.08
C THR A 169 1.15 -13.33 -0.38
N GLY A 170 1.76 -13.96 0.63
CA GLY A 170 1.06 -14.87 1.56
C GLY A 170 0.18 -14.15 2.59
N ALA A 171 0.19 -12.81 2.59
CA ALA A 171 -0.52 -11.98 3.55
C ALA A 171 -2.04 -11.90 3.24
N PRO A 172 -2.89 -11.70 4.26
CA PRO A 172 -4.30 -11.39 4.06
C PRO A 172 -4.45 -10.11 3.23
N ILE A 173 -5.32 -10.17 2.22
CA ILE A 173 -5.65 -9.03 1.36
C ILE A 173 -7.05 -8.55 1.73
N SER A 174 -7.25 -7.24 1.75
CA SER A 174 -8.57 -6.60 1.70
C SER A 174 -8.64 -5.71 0.46
N ALA A 175 -9.84 -5.45 -0.05
CA ALA A 175 -10.02 -4.50 -1.12
C ALA A 175 -11.39 -3.84 -1.05
N TRP A 176 -11.46 -2.62 -1.57
CA TRP A 176 -12.69 -1.91 -1.88
C TRP A 176 -12.50 -1.07 -3.14
N MET A 177 -13.59 -0.68 -3.77
CA MET A 177 -13.56 0.17 -4.95
C MET A 177 -14.04 1.55 -4.55
N SER A 178 -13.19 2.55 -4.69
CA SER A 178 -13.52 3.94 -4.40
C SER A 178 -13.89 4.67 -5.69
N LEU A 179 -15.09 5.22 -5.71
CA LEU A 179 -15.63 6.00 -6.81
C LEU A 179 -15.61 7.47 -6.42
N ARG A 180 -14.91 8.31 -7.20
CA ARG A 180 -14.69 9.72 -6.86
C ARG A 180 -15.32 10.66 -7.88
N ASP A 181 -16.10 11.63 -7.43
CA ASP A 181 -16.56 12.73 -8.28
C ASP A 181 -15.48 13.81 -8.36
N PRO A 182 -14.81 14.00 -9.51
CA PRO A 182 -13.69 14.93 -9.64
C PRO A 182 -14.10 16.40 -9.47
N ARG A 183 -15.40 16.72 -9.56
CA ARG A 183 -15.89 18.10 -9.39
C ARG A 183 -16.19 18.45 -7.94
N THR A 184 -16.66 17.47 -7.17
CA THR A 184 -17.17 17.71 -5.81
C THR A 184 -16.28 17.11 -4.74
N GLY A 185 -15.34 16.23 -5.11
CA GLY A 185 -14.51 15.47 -4.18
C GLY A 185 -15.30 14.44 -3.37
N ARG A 186 -16.56 14.16 -3.76
CA ARG A 186 -17.36 13.13 -3.10
C ARG A 186 -16.82 11.75 -3.43
N GLU A 187 -16.83 10.89 -2.42
CA GLU A 187 -16.42 9.50 -2.54
C GLU A 187 -17.63 8.59 -2.30
N TYR A 188 -17.62 7.45 -2.98
CA TYR A 188 -18.56 6.36 -2.78
C TYR A 188 -17.75 5.06 -2.81
N ASP A 189 -17.79 4.28 -1.74
CA ASP A 189 -17.04 3.04 -1.65
C ASP A 189 -17.96 1.84 -1.88
N ALA A 190 -17.54 0.92 -2.75
CA ALA A 190 -18.19 -0.35 -2.99
C ALA A 190 -17.31 -1.50 -2.48
N PHE A 191 -17.93 -2.50 -1.86
CA PHE A 191 -17.23 -3.69 -1.41
C PHE A 191 -16.68 -4.49 -2.60
N VAL A 192 -15.46 -4.99 -2.45
CA VAL A 192 -14.81 -5.83 -3.45
C VAL A 192 -14.69 -7.25 -2.91
N ARG A 193 -15.21 -8.19 -3.68
CA ARG A 193 -14.89 -9.60 -3.49
C ARG A 193 -13.55 -9.90 -4.14
N ILE A 194 -12.66 -10.50 -3.35
CA ILE A 194 -11.33 -10.89 -3.78
C ILE A 194 -11.24 -12.41 -3.95
N GLY A 195 -10.33 -12.84 -4.82
CA GLY A 195 -10.04 -14.26 -5.06
C GLY A 195 -8.70 -14.45 -5.76
N THR A 196 -8.37 -15.71 -6.04
CA THR A 196 -7.17 -16.07 -6.79
C THR A 196 -7.55 -17.08 -7.87
N VAL A 197 -7.13 -16.83 -9.12
CA VAL A 197 -7.31 -17.74 -10.26
C VAL A 197 -5.97 -17.83 -10.98
N ASP A 198 -5.45 -19.05 -11.19
CA ASP A 198 -4.17 -19.30 -11.85
C ASP A 198 -2.98 -18.50 -11.26
N GLY A 199 -3.01 -18.26 -9.94
CA GLY A 199 -2.00 -17.48 -9.23
C GLY A 199 -2.13 -15.97 -9.38
N LEU A 200 -3.12 -15.47 -10.12
CA LEU A 200 -3.45 -14.05 -10.25
C LEU A 200 -4.49 -13.62 -9.23
N PHE A 201 -4.34 -12.42 -8.68
CA PHE A 201 -5.35 -11.82 -7.83
C PHE A 201 -6.53 -11.36 -8.70
N THR A 202 -7.73 -11.82 -8.39
CA THR A 202 -8.96 -11.39 -9.08
C THR A 202 -9.81 -10.55 -8.15
N TYR A 203 -10.40 -9.48 -8.69
CA TYR A 203 -11.35 -8.65 -7.95
C TYR A 203 -12.69 -8.59 -8.66
N THR A 204 -13.76 -8.39 -7.89
CA THR A 204 -15.10 -8.09 -8.40
C THR A 204 -15.79 -7.13 -7.45
N ALA A 205 -16.09 -5.92 -7.93
CA ALA A 205 -16.91 -4.95 -7.22
C ALA A 205 -18.34 -5.00 -7.74
N ALA A 206 -19.30 -4.81 -6.85
CA ALA A 206 -20.70 -4.58 -7.20
C ALA A 206 -21.04 -3.13 -6.89
N VAL A 207 -21.42 -2.36 -7.92
CA VAL A 207 -21.78 -0.94 -7.79
C VAL A 207 -23.29 -0.82 -7.93
N PRO A 208 -24.03 -0.48 -6.87
CA PRO A 208 -25.48 -0.41 -6.95
C PRO A 208 -25.90 0.82 -7.74
N LEU A 209 -26.62 0.58 -8.85
CA LEU A 209 -27.08 1.64 -9.76
C LEU A 209 -28.57 1.94 -9.56
N THR A 210 -29.29 1.10 -8.85
CA THR A 210 -30.62 1.39 -8.33
C THR A 210 -30.62 1.11 -6.83
N ARG A 211 -31.77 1.28 -6.17
CA ARG A 211 -31.86 1.04 -4.73
C ARG A 211 -31.43 -0.40 -4.46
N SER A 212 -30.29 -0.59 -3.78
CA SER A 212 -30.03 -1.89 -3.16
C SER A 212 -30.79 -1.95 -1.82
N PHE A 213 -31.01 -3.15 -1.30
CA PHE A 213 -31.69 -3.35 -0.01
C PHE A 213 -30.85 -2.86 1.19
N ILE A 214 -29.55 -2.61 0.99
CA ILE A 214 -28.55 -2.41 2.06
C ILE A 214 -27.82 -1.07 1.89
N ASP A 215 -27.45 -0.71 0.66
CA ASP A 215 -26.67 0.48 0.30
C ASP A 215 -27.43 1.48 -0.58
N ASP A 216 -27.13 2.76 -0.41
CA ASP A 216 -27.64 3.82 -1.28
C ASP A 216 -27.07 3.68 -2.70
N PRO A 217 -27.86 3.91 -3.77
CA PRO A 217 -27.36 3.85 -5.13
C PRO A 217 -26.29 4.91 -5.39
N LEU A 218 -25.30 4.57 -6.22
CA LEU A 218 -24.28 5.51 -6.69
C LEU A 218 -24.94 6.80 -7.19
N PRO A 219 -24.67 7.99 -6.62
CA PRO A 219 -25.41 9.19 -6.99
C PRO A 219 -25.21 9.58 -8.46
N ARG A 220 -26.11 10.42 -8.98
CA ARG A 220 -25.99 10.95 -10.35
C ARG A 220 -24.73 11.78 -10.48
N GLY A 221 -23.97 11.60 -11.55
CA GLY A 221 -22.68 12.24 -11.70
C GLY A 221 -21.73 11.48 -12.61
N ARG A 222 -20.47 11.91 -12.56
CA ARG A 222 -19.33 11.28 -13.23
C ARG A 222 -18.39 10.82 -12.12
N TRP A 223 -18.00 9.56 -12.14
CA TRP A 223 -17.27 8.92 -11.07
C TRP A 223 -16.04 8.22 -11.62
N ASP A 224 -14.86 8.69 -11.22
CA ASP A 224 -13.58 8.06 -11.55
C ASP A 224 -13.39 6.85 -10.63
N VAL A 225 -12.97 5.71 -11.19
CA VAL A 225 -12.94 4.43 -10.47
C VAL A 225 -11.51 4.07 -10.05
N HIS A 226 -11.35 3.83 -8.75
CA HIS A 226 -10.10 3.39 -8.14
C HIS A 226 -10.31 2.07 -7.38
N LEU A 227 -9.39 1.13 -7.53
CA LEU A 227 -9.32 -0.06 -6.68
C LEU A 227 -8.35 0.23 -5.54
N VAL A 228 -8.84 0.20 -4.31
CA VAL A 228 -7.99 0.31 -3.13
C VAL A 228 -7.81 -1.07 -2.53
N MET A 229 -6.55 -1.48 -2.37
CA MET A 229 -6.16 -2.80 -1.90
C MET A 229 -5.31 -2.68 -0.64
N GLY A 230 -5.79 -3.28 0.44
CA GLY A 230 -5.04 -3.49 1.67
C GLY A 230 -4.21 -4.75 1.59
N VAL A 231 -2.89 -4.64 1.52
CA VAL A 231 -1.98 -5.77 1.72
C VAL A 231 -1.16 -5.46 2.95
N SER A 232 -1.19 -6.35 3.94
CA SER A 232 -0.42 -6.14 5.18
C SER A 232 -0.69 -4.75 5.78
N GLY A 233 -1.96 -4.34 5.85
CA GLY A 233 -2.36 -3.07 6.49
C GLY A 233 -1.92 -1.80 5.76
N ILE A 234 -1.37 -1.92 4.55
CA ILE A 234 -1.02 -0.80 3.66
C ILE A 234 -2.06 -0.74 2.56
N HIS A 235 -2.62 0.44 2.33
CA HIS A 235 -3.60 0.64 1.28
C HIS A 235 -2.91 1.17 0.01
N ARG A 236 -3.02 0.40 -1.07
CA ARG A 236 -2.53 0.71 -2.39
C ARG A 236 -3.71 1.04 -3.28
N GLU A 237 -3.70 2.22 -3.87
CA GLU A 237 -4.73 2.70 -4.76
C GLU A 237 -4.28 2.56 -6.21
N PHE A 238 -5.03 1.77 -6.97
CA PHE A 238 -4.85 1.61 -8.41
C PHE A 238 -5.94 2.37 -9.14
N ARG A 239 -5.57 3.17 -10.13
CA ARG A 239 -6.56 3.73 -11.05
C ARG A 239 -7.01 2.63 -11.99
N VAL A 240 -8.32 2.41 -12.07
CA VAL A 240 -8.87 1.35 -12.93
C VAL A 240 -8.98 1.87 -14.36
N LEU A 241 -8.43 1.14 -15.33
CA LEU A 241 -8.58 1.40 -16.76
C LEU A 241 -9.81 0.67 -17.30
N ALA A 242 -10.50 1.29 -18.24
CA ALA A 242 -11.69 0.70 -18.85
C ALA A 242 -11.32 -0.54 -19.71
N PRO A 243 -12.20 -1.55 -19.80
CA PRO A 243 -12.05 -2.62 -20.76
C PRO A 243 -12.32 -2.12 -22.19
N ALA A 244 -12.03 -2.98 -23.17
CA ALA A 244 -12.30 -2.69 -24.58
C ALA A 244 -13.80 -2.45 -24.86
N GLU A 245 -14.67 -3.20 -24.19
CA GLU A 245 -16.12 -3.06 -24.31
C GLU A 245 -16.68 -2.16 -23.20
N PRO A 246 -17.20 -0.97 -23.53
CA PRO A 246 -17.83 -0.11 -22.53
C PRO A 246 -19.20 -0.65 -22.14
N PHE A 247 -19.59 -0.36 -20.90
CA PHE A 247 -20.94 -0.63 -20.43
C PHE A 247 -21.89 0.50 -20.84
N GLN A 248 -23.08 0.15 -21.34
CA GLN A 248 -24.19 1.09 -21.53
C GLN A 248 -25.51 0.41 -21.16
N HIS A 249 -26.24 1.00 -20.22
CA HIS A 249 -27.49 0.43 -19.75
C HIS A 249 -28.47 1.52 -19.29
N GLN A 250 -29.76 1.21 -19.27
CA GLN A 250 -30.79 2.13 -18.82
C GLN A 250 -31.47 1.57 -17.58
N VAL A 251 -31.23 2.20 -16.43
CA VAL A 251 -31.83 1.81 -15.16
C VAL A 251 -33.03 2.69 -14.83
N ARG A 252 -33.96 2.22 -13.99
CA ARG A 252 -35.08 3.03 -13.50
C ARG A 252 -34.81 3.49 -12.07
N ARG A 253 -34.62 4.81 -11.88
CA ARG A 253 -34.46 5.40 -10.55
C ARG A 253 -35.71 6.18 -10.18
N ARG A 254 -36.45 5.73 -9.16
CA ARG A 254 -37.73 6.35 -8.76
C ARG A 254 -38.66 6.57 -9.97
N PHE A 255 -38.78 5.53 -10.83
CA PHE A 255 -39.53 5.55 -12.10
C PHE A 255 -39.01 6.49 -13.20
N VAL A 256 -37.87 7.16 -13.00
CA VAL A 256 -37.21 7.97 -14.03
C VAL A 256 -36.14 7.12 -14.73
N PRO A 257 -36.28 6.88 -16.05
CA PRO A 257 -35.24 6.20 -16.81
C PRO A 257 -33.95 7.03 -16.76
N THR A 258 -32.87 6.41 -16.29
CA THR A 258 -31.57 7.04 -16.11
C THR A 258 -30.54 6.23 -16.88
N ARG A 259 -29.84 6.88 -17.81
CA ARG A 259 -28.76 6.23 -18.57
C ARG A 259 -27.54 6.05 -17.68
N VAL A 260 -26.91 4.89 -17.74
CA VAL A 260 -25.58 4.62 -17.19
C VAL A 260 -24.65 4.24 -18.33
N SER A 261 -23.45 4.80 -18.33
CA SER A 261 -22.42 4.46 -19.31
C SER A 261 -21.03 4.52 -18.71
N THR A 262 -20.10 3.75 -19.25
CA THR A 262 -18.67 3.85 -18.92
C THR A 262 -17.83 4.32 -20.09
N THR A 263 -16.60 4.76 -19.79
CA THR A 263 -15.52 4.93 -20.77
C THR A 263 -15.07 3.58 -21.36
N LEU A 264 -14.25 3.64 -22.40
CA LEU A 264 -13.66 2.50 -23.12
C LEU A 264 -12.13 2.60 -23.11
N ALA A 265 -11.44 1.47 -23.23
CA ALA A 265 -9.98 1.42 -23.32
C ALA A 265 -9.45 2.33 -24.46
N PRO A 266 -8.33 3.05 -24.25
CA PRO A 266 -7.39 2.96 -23.14
C PRO A 266 -7.66 3.93 -21.98
N ASP A 267 -8.80 4.62 -21.98
CA ASP A 267 -9.08 5.65 -20.99
C ASP A 267 -9.29 5.05 -19.58
N PRO A 268 -9.02 5.82 -18.51
CA PRO A 268 -9.44 5.46 -17.16
C PRO A 268 -10.94 5.15 -17.12
N LEU A 269 -11.31 4.17 -16.30
CA LEU A 269 -12.69 3.78 -16.10
C LEU A 269 -13.43 4.87 -15.35
N VAL A 270 -14.47 5.38 -16.00
CA VAL A 270 -15.36 6.42 -15.47
C VAL A 270 -16.78 5.94 -15.62
N ILE A 271 -17.55 5.93 -14.53
CA ILE A 271 -18.98 5.64 -14.55
C ILE A 271 -19.76 6.96 -14.62
N THR A 272 -20.59 7.10 -15.66
CA THR A 272 -21.49 8.25 -15.81
C THR A 272 -22.92 7.80 -15.54
N VAL A 273 -23.55 8.38 -14.52
CA VAL A 273 -24.95 8.18 -14.18
C VAL A 273 -25.72 9.45 -14.55
N GLY A 274 -26.63 9.31 -15.52
CA GLY A 274 -27.40 10.41 -16.10
C GLY A 274 -28.19 11.24 -15.09
N ARG A 275 -28.42 12.51 -15.44
CA ARG A 275 -29.35 13.38 -14.73
C ARG A 275 -30.81 13.08 -15.06
#